data_AF-A0A7Y2CS97-F1
#
_entry.id   AF-A0A7Y2CS97-F1
#
_cell.length_a   1.000
_cell.length_b   1.000
_cell.length_c   1.000
_cell.angle_alpha   90.00
_cell.angle_beta   90.00
_cell.angle_gamma   90.00
#
_symmetry.space_group_name_H-M   'P 1'
#
loop_
_entity.id
_entity.type
_entity.pdbx_description
1 polymer ?
#
loop_
_entity_poly.entity_id
_entity_poly.type
_entity_poly.pdbx_seq_one_letter_code
_entity_poly.pdbx_strand_id
1 'polypeptide(L)'
;MKKSESSYADDIRVLCSDGFTGTADRMTATAALGSVEKVISAEVYLKDAAISLAQEEKLSSLLDEMHDVADALGLCQDPGASGSSRPSSAGLDEMRPALPNWWFALSEMLQVCEREIEFVASIGRGQRRDEPVRQLCNTVVRVLRKHYQEMLGEAEDWMDMTDA
;
A
#
# COMPACT_ATOMS: atom_id res chain seq x y z
N MET A 1 7.38 -25.61 14.56
CA MET A 1 8.06 -24.32 14.29
C MET A 1 7.44 -23.73 13.03
N LYS A 2 6.43 -22.88 13.19
CA LYS A 2 5.96 -22.04 12.08
C LYS A 2 7.05 -20.97 11.89
N LYS A 3 7.63 -20.88 10.68
CA LYS A 3 8.48 -19.75 10.32
C LYS A 3 7.63 -18.50 10.57
N SER A 4 8.16 -17.56 11.35
CA SER A 4 7.58 -16.22 11.42
C SER A 4 7.53 -15.71 9.98
N GLU A 5 6.34 -15.57 9.40
CA GLU A 5 6.19 -14.85 8.14
C GLU A 5 6.67 -13.44 8.44
N SER A 6 7.83 -13.06 7.90
CA SER A 6 8.34 -11.70 8.01
C SER A 6 7.28 -10.81 7.36
N SER A 7 6.66 -9.94 8.15
CA SER A 7 5.72 -8.94 7.63
C SER A 7 6.51 -7.99 6.72
N TYR A 8 5.92 -7.54 5.61
CA TYR A 8 6.57 -6.53 4.76
C TYR A 8 6.99 -5.28 5.55
N ALA A 9 6.23 -4.93 6.59
CA ALA A 9 6.57 -3.86 7.51
C ALA A 9 7.86 -4.13 8.30
N ASP A 10 8.12 -5.37 8.71
CA ASP A 10 9.36 -5.74 9.41
C ASP A 10 10.57 -5.69 8.47
N ASP A 11 10.42 -6.19 7.24
CA ASP A 11 11.45 -6.07 6.20
C ASP A 11 11.82 -4.57 5.98
N ILE A 12 10.82 -3.69 5.93
CA ILE A 12 11.03 -2.23 5.76
C ILE A 12 11.73 -1.63 6.98
N ARG A 13 11.31 -1.96 8.20
CA ARG A 13 11.93 -1.47 9.45
C ARG A 13 13.42 -1.82 9.50
N VAL A 14 13.79 -3.05 9.14
CA VAL A 14 15.19 -3.50 9.09
C VAL A 14 16.00 -2.73 8.05
N LEU A 15 15.42 -2.51 6.86
CA LEU A 15 16.10 -1.73 5.81
C LEU A 15 16.35 -0.29 6.24
N CYS A 16 15.42 0.30 6.99
CA CYS A 16 15.50 1.69 7.42
C CYS A 16 16.40 1.91 8.65
N SER A 17 16.55 0.92 9.54
CA SER A 17 17.49 1.01 10.65
C SER A 17 18.96 0.97 10.20
N ASP A 18 19.25 0.20 9.15
CA ASP A 18 20.64 -0.18 8.82
C ASP A 18 21.20 0.54 7.58
N GLY A 19 20.34 1.15 6.75
CA GLY A 19 20.72 1.49 5.37
C GLY A 19 20.54 2.94 4.91
N PHE A 20 19.76 3.77 5.61
CA PHE A 20 19.32 5.07 5.10
C PHE A 20 20.17 6.20 5.68
N THR A 21 21.21 6.61 4.96
CA THR A 21 22.19 7.58 5.46
C THR A 21 22.09 8.95 4.78
N GLY A 22 21.55 9.00 3.55
CA GLY A 22 21.47 10.21 2.73
C GLY A 22 20.09 10.85 2.64
N THR A 23 20.06 12.13 2.24
CA THR A 23 18.81 12.84 1.91
C THR A 23 18.08 12.20 0.72
N ALA A 24 18.81 11.67 -0.27
CA ALA A 24 18.21 10.98 -1.41
C ALA A 24 17.48 9.69 -1.00
N ASP A 25 18.02 8.95 -0.03
CA ASP A 25 17.40 7.74 0.52
C ASP A 25 16.09 8.11 1.21
N ARG A 26 16.10 9.14 2.07
CA ARG A 26 14.89 9.64 2.74
C ARG A 26 13.83 10.13 1.76
N MET A 27 14.22 10.89 0.73
CA MET A 27 13.29 11.32 -0.32
C MET A 27 12.68 10.13 -1.07
N THR A 28 13.44 9.06 -1.28
CA THR A 28 12.92 7.83 -1.90
C THR A 28 11.92 7.12 -0.98
N ALA A 29 12.22 7.03 0.33
CA ALA A 29 11.28 6.50 1.30
C ALA A 29 9.98 7.33 1.37
N THR A 30 10.09 8.66 1.33
CA THR A 30 8.93 9.57 1.26
C THR A 30 8.12 9.35 -0.02
N ALA A 31 8.77 9.18 -1.17
CA ALA A 31 8.08 8.88 -2.42
C ALA A 31 7.35 7.53 -2.37
N ALA A 32 7.99 6.51 -1.80
CA ALA A 32 7.38 5.19 -1.61
C ALA A 32 6.20 5.24 -0.61
N LEU A 33 6.32 6.01 0.48
CA LEU A 33 5.22 6.23 1.41
C LEU A 33 4.02 6.88 0.71
N GLY A 34 4.25 7.95 -0.05
CA GLY A 34 3.17 8.63 -0.78
C GLY A 34 2.46 7.71 -1.79
N SER A 35 3.18 6.74 -2.38
CA SER A 35 2.56 5.69 -3.20
C SER A 35 1.68 4.75 -2.40
N VAL A 36 2.15 4.30 -1.23
CA VAL A 36 1.38 3.45 -0.31
C VAL A 36 0.12 4.17 0.20
N GLU A 37 0.22 5.45 0.56
CA GLU A 37 -0.92 6.26 1.05
C GLU A 37 -2.02 6.45 -0.01
N LYS A 38 -1.66 6.60 -1.28
CA LYS A 38 -2.64 6.64 -2.38
C LYS A 38 -3.38 5.31 -2.52
N VAL A 39 -2.65 4.20 -2.41
CA VAL A 39 -3.25 2.86 -2.48
C VAL A 39 -4.16 2.61 -1.27
N ILE A 40 -3.75 2.98 -0.05
CA ILE A 40 -4.60 2.97 1.15
C ILE A 40 -5.88 3.77 0.90
N SER A 41 -5.78 4.95 0.32
CA SER A 41 -6.95 5.81 0.07
C SER A 41 -7.94 5.14 -0.90
N ALA A 42 -7.44 4.48 -1.93
CA ALA A 42 -8.25 3.70 -2.86
C ALA A 42 -8.86 2.44 -2.21
N GLU A 43 -8.12 1.76 -1.33
CA GLU A 43 -8.63 0.60 -0.57
C GLU A 43 -9.71 1.00 0.44
N VAL A 44 -9.58 2.15 1.11
CA VAL A 44 -10.63 2.69 1.99
C VAL A 44 -11.89 2.94 1.18
N TYR A 45 -11.77 3.56 0.00
CA TYR A 45 -12.91 3.79 -0.87
C TYR A 45 -13.56 2.48 -1.35
N LEU A 46 -12.75 1.46 -1.66
CA LEU A 46 -13.24 0.14 -2.03
C LEU A 46 -13.94 -0.57 -0.88
N LYS A 47 -13.37 -0.50 0.33
CA LYS A 47 -13.99 -1.05 1.55
C LYS A 47 -15.33 -0.38 1.84
N ASP A 48 -15.42 0.94 1.71
CA ASP A 48 -16.68 1.69 1.85
C ASP A 48 -17.74 1.28 0.81
N ALA A 49 -17.32 0.68 -0.30
CA ALA A 49 -18.16 0.15 -1.38
C ALA A 49 -18.45 -1.35 -1.25
N ALA A 50 -17.94 -2.04 -0.22
CA ALA A 50 -18.07 -3.48 -0.06
C ALA A 50 -19.55 -3.92 -0.06
N ILE A 51 -19.83 -5.02 -0.78
CA ILE A 51 -21.19 -5.54 -0.96
C ILE A 51 -21.56 -6.64 0.03
N SER A 52 -20.60 -7.09 0.84
CA SER A 52 -20.82 -8.09 1.89
C SER A 52 -19.91 -7.84 3.10
N LEU A 53 -20.34 -8.32 4.27
CA LEU A 53 -19.53 -8.25 5.49
C LEU A 53 -18.22 -9.02 5.35
N ALA A 54 -18.24 -10.19 4.71
CA ALA A 54 -17.03 -10.99 4.50
C ALA A 54 -15.99 -10.25 3.65
N GLN A 55 -16.43 -9.52 2.64
CA GLN A 55 -15.58 -8.68 1.81
C GLN A 55 -15.05 -7.46 2.58
N GLU A 56 -15.90 -6.79 3.36
CA GLU A 56 -15.47 -5.69 4.23
C GLU A 56 -14.40 -6.13 5.24
N GLU A 57 -14.56 -7.31 5.86
CA GLU A 57 -13.59 -7.91 6.78
C GLU A 57 -12.26 -8.23 6.07
N LYS A 58 -12.32 -8.84 4.88
CA LYS A 58 -11.13 -9.11 4.06
C LYS A 58 -10.37 -7.81 3.72
N LEU A 59 -11.08 -6.80 3.22
CA LEU A 59 -10.51 -5.50 2.87
C LEU A 59 -9.96 -4.76 4.09
N SER A 60 -10.59 -4.92 5.26
CA SER A 60 -10.06 -4.37 6.52
C SER A 60 -8.72 -4.99 6.89
N SER A 61 -8.57 -6.32 6.75
CA SER A 61 -7.30 -7.00 7.03
C SER A 61 -6.18 -6.57 6.07
N LEU A 62 -6.50 -6.31 4.80
CA LEU A 62 -5.53 -5.79 3.83
C LEU A 62 -5.14 -4.35 4.20
N LEU A 63 -6.12 -3.50 4.51
CA LEU A 63 -5.86 -2.14 4.96
C LEU A 63 -4.95 -2.07 6.19
N ASP A 64 -5.12 -2.96 7.16
CA ASP A 64 -4.25 -3.03 8.34
C ASP A 64 -2.79 -3.34 7.96
N GLU A 65 -2.56 -4.27 7.02
CA GLU A 65 -1.21 -4.56 6.50
C GLU A 65 -0.58 -3.35 5.79
N MET A 66 -1.37 -2.60 5.02
CA MET A 66 -0.90 -1.40 4.34
C MET A 66 -0.59 -0.25 5.29
N HIS A 67 -1.36 -0.08 6.37
CA HIS A 67 -1.05 0.86 7.43
C HIS A 67 0.26 0.49 8.14
N ASP A 68 0.47 -0.80 8.46
CA ASP A 68 1.73 -1.26 9.05
C ASP A 68 2.94 -0.95 8.14
N VAL A 69 2.79 -1.11 6.82
CA VAL A 69 3.80 -0.76 5.82
C VAL A 69 4.03 0.76 5.78
N ALA A 70 2.97 1.56 5.81
CA ALA A 70 3.06 3.02 5.80
C ALA A 70 3.78 3.53 7.07
N ASP A 71 3.42 3.01 8.23
CA ASP A 71 4.07 3.34 9.51
C ASP A 71 5.56 2.96 9.48
N ALA A 72 5.90 1.79 8.94
CA ALA A 72 7.29 1.36 8.76
C ALA A 72 8.07 2.31 7.82
N LEU A 73 7.47 2.76 6.72
CA LEU A 73 8.05 3.74 5.80
C LEU A 73 8.21 5.13 6.43
N GLY A 74 7.30 5.52 7.32
CA GLY A 74 7.39 6.78 8.08
C GLY A 74 8.64 6.85 8.95
N LEU A 75 9.03 5.74 9.59
CA LEU A 75 10.24 5.65 10.41
C LEU A 75 11.54 5.85 9.59
N CYS A 76 11.50 5.60 8.28
CA CYS A 76 12.63 5.84 7.38
C CYS A 76 12.92 7.34 7.16
N GLN A 77 11.96 8.22 7.46
CA GLN A 77 12.10 9.67 7.28
C GLN A 77 12.80 10.33 8.47
N ASP A 78 12.53 9.85 9.68
CA ASP A 78 13.17 10.30 10.92
C ASP A 78 13.21 9.14 11.94
N PRO A 79 14.37 8.49 12.14
CA PRO A 79 14.53 7.41 13.11
C PRO A 79 14.29 7.85 14.57
N GLY A 80 14.30 9.17 14.84
CA GLY A 80 14.06 9.78 16.14
C GLY A 80 12.61 10.22 16.37
N ALA A 81 11.77 10.26 15.32
CA ALA A 81 10.36 10.57 15.43
C ALA A 81 9.58 9.33 15.91
N SER A 82 9.83 8.92 17.15
CA SER A 82 8.97 7.94 17.80
C SER A 82 7.65 8.62 18.13
N GLY A 83 6.63 8.32 17.34
CA GLY A 83 5.24 8.56 17.69
C GLY A 83 4.53 9.60 16.84
N SER A 84 3.42 9.12 16.28
CA SER A 84 2.25 9.92 15.96
C SER A 84 2.45 11.00 14.90
N SER A 85 2.32 10.59 13.65
CA SER A 85 1.50 11.36 12.73
C SER A 85 0.77 10.38 11.83
N ARG A 86 -0.24 9.71 12.38
CA ARG A 86 -1.35 9.24 11.55
C ARG A 86 -1.87 10.50 10.88
N PRO A 87 -1.73 10.70 9.55
CA PRO A 87 -2.39 11.83 8.92
C PRO A 87 -3.87 11.69 9.26
N SER A 88 -4.36 12.63 10.06
CA SER A 88 -5.81 12.83 10.16
C SER A 88 -6.26 13.00 8.73
N SER A 89 -7.29 12.27 8.34
CA SER A 89 -7.99 12.36 7.05
C SER A 89 -8.60 13.76 6.88
N ALA A 90 -7.74 14.77 6.81
CA ALA A 90 -8.07 16.17 6.69
C ALA A 90 -7.91 16.53 5.22
N GLY A 91 -9.03 16.42 4.51
CA GLY A 91 -9.19 17.05 3.21
C GLY A 91 -9.47 16.10 2.06
N LEU A 92 -10.54 15.31 2.16
CA LEU A 92 -11.32 14.89 0.99
C LEU A 92 -12.81 14.83 1.39
N ASP A 93 -13.34 15.96 1.86
CA ASP A 93 -14.79 16.21 1.96
C ASP A 93 -15.26 16.98 0.72
N GLU A 94 -14.84 16.54 -0.46
CA GLU A 94 -15.36 17.03 -1.73
C GLU A 94 -16.20 15.92 -2.37
N MET A 95 -17.52 16.07 -2.23
CA MET A 95 -18.57 15.33 -2.94
C MET A 95 -18.44 13.80 -2.90
N ARG A 96 -18.89 13.16 -1.81
CA ARG A 96 -19.28 11.73 -1.87
C ARG A 96 -20.37 11.57 -2.94
N PRO A 97 -20.13 10.83 -4.04
CA PRO A 97 -21.20 10.44 -4.94
C PRO A 97 -22.20 9.55 -4.19
N ALA A 98 -23.42 9.41 -4.72
CA ALA A 98 -24.34 8.35 -4.31
C ALA A 98 -23.59 7.01 -4.22
N LEU A 99 -23.81 6.26 -3.13
CA LEU A 99 -23.20 4.96 -2.77
C LEU A 99 -22.22 4.43 -3.83
N PRO A 100 -20.90 4.38 -3.54
CA PRO A 100 -19.91 3.98 -4.53
C PRO A 100 -20.28 2.62 -5.10
N ASN A 101 -20.43 2.56 -6.43
CA ASN A 101 -20.60 1.29 -7.13
C ASN A 101 -19.32 0.47 -6.89
N TRP A 102 -19.47 -0.67 -6.22
CA TRP A 102 -18.38 -1.61 -5.93
C TRP A 102 -17.44 -1.81 -7.12
N TRP A 103 -18.00 -2.06 -8.30
CA TRP A 103 -17.21 -2.28 -9.52
C TRP A 103 -16.36 -1.06 -9.90
N PHE A 104 -16.91 0.15 -9.75
CA PHE A 104 -16.18 1.38 -10.04
C PHE A 104 -15.02 1.56 -9.05
N ALA A 105 -15.28 1.42 -7.75
CA ALA A 105 -14.25 1.50 -6.72
C ALA A 105 -13.15 0.45 -6.93
N LEU A 106 -13.50 -0.78 -7.32
CA LEU A 106 -12.55 -1.85 -7.59
C LEU A 106 -11.66 -1.53 -8.79
N SER A 107 -12.26 -1.01 -9.87
CA SER A 107 -11.54 -0.62 -11.07
C SER A 107 -10.58 0.55 -10.81
N GLU A 108 -10.97 1.53 -9.98
CA GLU A 108 -10.11 2.63 -9.57
C GLU A 108 -8.96 2.12 -8.71
N MET A 109 -9.23 1.24 -7.75
CA MET A 109 -8.22 0.62 -6.89
C MET A 109 -7.17 -0.14 -7.72
N LEU A 110 -7.60 -0.96 -8.69
CA LEU A 110 -6.69 -1.67 -9.60
C LEU A 110 -5.80 -0.69 -10.39
N GLN A 111 -6.38 0.38 -10.95
CA GLN A 111 -5.62 1.39 -11.69
C GLN A 111 -4.63 2.17 -10.81
N VAL A 112 -4.99 2.48 -9.56
CA VAL A 112 -4.09 3.13 -8.61
C VAL A 112 -2.93 2.19 -8.27
N CYS A 113 -3.22 0.92 -7.99
CA CYS A 113 -2.20 -0.09 -7.73
C CYS A 113 -1.21 -0.23 -8.90
N GLU A 114 -1.68 -0.41 -10.14
CA GLU A 114 -0.80 -0.53 -11.31
C GLU A 114 0.14 0.67 -11.46
N ARG A 115 -0.42 1.87 -11.39
CA ARG A 115 0.32 3.13 -11.52
C ARG A 115 1.39 3.26 -10.46
N GLU A 116 1.05 3.00 -9.20
CA GLU A 116 1.98 3.16 -8.07
C GLU A 116 3.02 2.03 -8.03
N ILE A 117 2.68 0.81 -8.46
CA ILE A 117 3.64 -0.28 -8.69
C ILE A 117 4.68 0.15 -9.73
N GLU A 118 4.25 0.69 -10.88
CA GLU A 118 5.15 1.14 -11.93
C GLU A 118 6.03 2.30 -11.47
N PHE A 119 5.45 3.26 -10.75
CA PHE A 119 6.16 4.41 -10.19
C PHE A 119 7.26 3.97 -9.23
N VAL A 120 6.94 3.18 -8.19
CA VAL A 120 7.93 2.72 -7.21
C VAL A 120 8.99 1.82 -7.87
N ALA A 121 8.58 0.96 -8.81
CA ALA A 121 9.53 0.15 -9.57
C ALA A 121 10.49 1.01 -10.40
N SER A 122 10.02 2.13 -10.96
CA SER A 122 10.86 3.06 -11.71
C SER A 122 11.93 3.71 -10.84
N ILE A 123 11.58 4.09 -9.60
CA ILE A 123 12.53 4.64 -8.63
C ILE A 123 13.60 3.60 -8.30
N GLY A 124 13.19 2.35 -8.02
CA GLY A 124 14.12 1.25 -7.71
C GLY A 124 15.07 0.89 -8.86
N ARG A 125 14.64 1.02 -10.12
CA ARG A 125 15.49 0.78 -11.31
C ARG A 125 16.64 1.80 -11.43
N GLY A 126 16.48 3.00 -10.88
CA GLY A 126 17.52 4.03 -10.88
C GLY A 126 18.66 3.79 -9.88
N GLN A 127 18.49 2.84 -8.95
CA GLN A 127 19.43 2.58 -7.85
C GLN A 127 20.35 1.38 -8.14
N ARG A 128 21.54 1.36 -7.52
CA ARG A 128 22.47 0.23 -7.65
C ARG A 128 21.87 -1.00 -6.98
N ARG A 129 22.27 -2.20 -7.46
CA ARG A 129 21.61 -3.46 -7.09
C ARG A 129 21.62 -3.75 -5.59
N ASP A 130 22.69 -3.34 -4.92
CA ASP A 130 22.95 -3.69 -3.53
C ASP A 130 22.62 -2.54 -2.56
N GLU A 131 22.00 -1.47 -3.05
CA GLU A 131 21.60 -0.34 -2.21
C GLU A 131 20.33 -0.66 -1.41
N PRO A 132 20.28 -0.36 -0.10
CA PRO A 132 19.10 -0.55 0.74
C PRO A 132 17.83 0.07 0.15
N VAL A 133 17.97 1.22 -0.51
CA VAL A 133 16.87 1.92 -1.19
C VAL A 133 16.23 1.07 -2.29
N ARG A 134 17.03 0.31 -3.05
CA ARG A 134 16.48 -0.58 -4.07
C ARG A 134 15.71 -1.73 -3.46
N GLN A 135 16.21 -2.27 -2.34
CA GLN A 135 15.54 -3.33 -1.60
C GLN A 135 14.22 -2.82 -1.02
N LEU A 136 14.19 -1.60 -0.49
CA LEU A 136 12.96 -0.92 -0.05
C LEU A 136 11.94 -0.84 -1.19
N CYS A 137 12.33 -0.29 -2.35
CA CYS A 137 11.43 -0.19 -3.50
C CYS A 137 10.89 -1.55 -3.94
N ASN A 138 11.74 -2.59 -3.95
CA ASN A 138 11.31 -3.95 -4.29
C ASN A 138 10.33 -4.51 -3.26
N THR A 139 10.54 -4.27 -1.96
CA THR A 139 9.64 -4.70 -0.89
C THR A 139 8.29 -4.00 -1.01
N VAL A 140 8.27 -2.69 -1.27
CA VAL A 140 7.03 -1.93 -1.52
C VAL A 140 6.31 -2.45 -2.77
N VAL A 141 7.03 -2.70 -3.87
CA VAL A 141 6.44 -3.28 -5.09
C VAL A 141 5.85 -4.67 -4.82
N ARG A 142 6.49 -5.50 -3.97
CA ARG A 142 5.95 -6.82 -3.62
C ARG A 142 4.62 -6.72 -2.88
N VAL A 143 4.52 -5.84 -1.86
CA VAL A 143 3.25 -5.68 -1.13
C VAL A 143 2.17 -5.08 -2.04
N LEU A 144 2.46 -4.05 -2.82
CA LEU A 144 1.46 -3.48 -3.74
C LEU A 144 0.97 -4.50 -4.77
N ARG A 145 1.87 -5.37 -5.27
CA ARG A 145 1.48 -6.47 -6.17
C ARG A 145 0.60 -7.50 -5.48
N LYS A 146 0.88 -7.84 -4.23
CA LYS A 146 0.00 -8.74 -3.45
C LYS A 146 -1.41 -8.16 -3.39
N HIS A 147 -1.54 -6.89 -3.01
CA HIS A 147 -2.83 -6.21 -2.93
C HIS A 147 -3.55 -6.15 -4.27
N TYR A 148 -2.82 -5.81 -5.34
CA TYR A 148 -3.37 -5.85 -6.70
C TYR A 148 -3.91 -7.26 -7.09
N GLN A 149 -3.18 -8.34 -6.76
CA GLN A 149 -3.64 -9.70 -7.04
C GLN A 149 -4.87 -10.08 -6.21
N GLU A 150 -4.96 -9.66 -4.95
CA GLU A 150 -6.16 -9.85 -4.14
C GLU A 150 -7.37 -9.15 -4.75
N MET A 151 -7.19 -7.94 -5.29
CA MET A 151 -8.25 -7.18 -5.95
C MET A 151 -8.66 -7.78 -7.29
N LEU A 152 -7.72 -8.37 -8.03
CA LEU A 152 -8.05 -9.15 -9.23
C LEU A 152 -8.91 -10.37 -8.87
N GLY A 153 -8.59 -11.07 -7.79
CA GLY A 153 -9.41 -12.19 -7.31
C GLY A 153 -10.85 -11.75 -6.99
N GLU A 154 -11.03 -10.59 -6.35
CA GLU A 154 -12.38 -10.04 -6.11
C GLU A 154 -13.11 -9.68 -7.42
N ALA A 155 -12.39 -9.23 -8.44
CA ALA A 155 -12.97 -8.94 -9.75
C ALA A 155 -13.43 -10.22 -10.46
N GLU A 156 -12.60 -11.27 -10.42
CA GLU A 156 -12.90 -12.59 -10.98
C GLU A 156 -14.13 -13.20 -10.31
N ASP A 157 -14.17 -13.22 -8.97
CA ASP A 157 -15.31 -13.72 -8.20
C ASP A 157 -16.60 -12.96 -8.55
N TRP A 158 -16.52 -11.63 -8.74
CA TRP A 158 -17.67 -10.83 -9.11
C TRP A 158 -18.20 -11.15 -10.52
N MET A 159 -17.31 -11.32 -11.50
CA MET A 159 -17.70 -11.68 -12.86
C MET A 159 -18.40 -13.05 -12.90
N ASP A 160 -17.85 -14.04 -12.19
CA ASP A 160 -18.42 -15.38 -12.08
C ASP A 160 -19.83 -15.37 -11.43
N MET A 161 -20.07 -14.48 -10.48
CA MET A 161 -21.40 -14.30 -9.86
C MET A 161 -22.42 -13.64 -10.81
N THR A 162 -21.98 -12.80 -11.75
CA THR A 162 -22.88 -12.09 -12.67
C THR A 162 -23.25 -12.87 -13.92
N ASP A 163 -22.47 -13.90 -14.28
CA ASP A 163 -22.71 -14.78 -15.43
C ASP A 163 -23.61 -16.00 -15.10
N ALA A 164 -24.00 -16.18 -13.83
CA ALA A 164 -24.85 -17.27 -13.32
C ALA A 164 -26.34 -16.88 -13.19
#